data_AF-T1BUI2-F1
#
_entry.id   AF-T1BUI2-F1
#
_cell.length_a   1.000
_cell.length_b   1.000
_cell.length_c   1.000
_cell.angle_alpha   90.00
_cell.angle_beta   90.00
_cell.angle_gamma   90.00
#
_symmetry.space_group_name_H-M   'P 1'
#
loop_
_entity.id
_entity.type
_entity.pdbx_description
1 polymer ?
#
loop_
_entity_poly.entity_id
_entity_poly.type
_entity_poly.pdbx_seq_one_letter_code
_entity_poly.pdbx_strand_id
1 'polypeptide(L)' 'TAIRQLAVPAIIAVSVPLAVGFLLGPIALAGVLLGVILSGFPLAIMMTTGGAAWDNGKKYIELGHFGGKGSD' A
#
# COMPACT_ATOMS: atom_id res chain seq x y z
N THR A 1 -17.48 -10.66 -3.31
CA THR A 1 -17.24 -10.09 -1.96
C THR A 1 -15.82 -9.58 -1.88
N ALA A 2 -15.58 -8.40 -1.29
CA ALA A 2 -14.25 -7.82 -1.13
C ALA A 2 -13.24 -8.79 -0.47
N ILE A 3 -13.72 -9.66 0.44
CA ILE A 3 -12.93 -10.71 1.09
C ILE A 3 -12.25 -11.65 0.07
N ARG A 4 -12.91 -12.00 -1.04
CA ARG A 4 -12.33 -12.87 -2.07
C ARG A 4 -11.18 -12.18 -2.82
N GLN A 5 -11.21 -10.85 -2.93
CA GLN A 5 -10.14 -10.08 -3.58
C GLN A 5 -8.91 -9.94 -2.67
N LEU A 6 -9.09 -9.98 -1.35
CA LEU A 6 -8.00 -9.96 -0.38
C LEU A 6 -7.28 -11.31 -0.25
N ALA A 7 -7.87 -12.41 -0.74
CA ALA A 7 -7.26 -13.73 -0.67
C ALA A 7 -5.90 -13.77 -1.40
N VAL A 8 -5.81 -13.17 -2.59
CA VAL A 8 -4.59 -13.15 -3.40
C VAL A 8 -3.42 -12.47 -2.68
N PRO A 9 -3.51 -11.20 -2.22
CA PRO A 9 -2.40 -10.55 -1.54
C PRO A 9 -2.04 -11.23 -0.21
N ALA A 10 -3.02 -11.79 0.52
CA ALA A 10 -2.74 -12.53 1.75
C ALA A 10 -1.94 -13.81 1.49
N ILE A 11 -2.29 -14.58 0.45
CA ILE A 11 -1.55 -15.78 0.07
C ILE A 11 -0.11 -15.41 -0.29
N ILE A 12 0.10 -14.38 -1.12
CA ILE A 12 1.45 -13.93 -1.53
C ILE A 12 2.30 -13.56 -0.30
N ALA A 13 1.73 -12.80 0.64
CA ALA A 13 2.45 -12.36 1.84
C ALA A 13 2.97 -13.53 2.69
N VAL A 14 2.24 -14.64 2.75
CA VAL A 14 2.63 -15.83 3.53
C VAL A 14 3.49 -16.79 2.72
N SER A 15 3.16 -17.03 1.45
CA SER A 15 3.83 -18.04 0.63
C SER A 15 5.24 -17.64 0.23
N VAL A 16 5.50 -16.35 -0.01
CA VAL A 16 6.81 -15.88 -0.51
C VAL A 16 7.93 -16.11 0.52
N PRO A 17 7.81 -15.70 1.80
CA PRO A 17 8.86 -15.98 2.79
C PRO A 17 9.12 -17.47 2.99
N LEU A 18 8.06 -18.29 2.98
CA LEU A 18 8.18 -19.75 3.10
C LEU A 18 8.92 -20.33 1.89
N ALA A 19 8.49 -19.99 0.68
CA ALA A 19 9.10 -20.47 -0.56
C ALA A 19 10.58 -20.07 -0.64
N VAL A 20 10.90 -18.80 -0.37
CA VAL A 20 12.29 -18.31 -0.40
C VAL A 20 13.13 -18.97 0.69
N GLY A 21 12.60 -19.07 1.92
CA GLY A 21 13.31 -19.68 3.04
C GLY A 21 13.65 -21.15 2.80
N PHE A 22 12.71 -21.95 2.27
CA PHE A 22 12.93 -23.38 2.03
C PHE A 22 13.71 -23.68 0.74
N LEU A 23 13.54 -22.89 -0.31
CA LEU A 23 14.18 -23.16 -1.62
C LEU A 23 15.56 -22.50 -1.76
N LEU A 24 15.75 -21.31 -1.20
CA LEU A 24 16.95 -20.48 -1.40
C LEU A 24 17.74 -20.25 -0.10
N GLY A 25 17.17 -20.60 1.05
CA GLY A 25 17.81 -20.53 2.34
C GLY A 25 17.72 -19.16 3.04
N PRO A 26 18.30 -19.05 4.24
CA PRO A 26 18.08 -17.93 5.15
C PRO A 26 18.69 -16.59 4.67
N ILE A 27 19.81 -16.63 3.93
CA ILE A 27 20.46 -15.42 3.43
C ILE A 27 19.61 -14.74 2.34
N ALA A 28 19.07 -15.53 1.41
CA ALA A 28 18.15 -15.02 0.39
C ALA A 28 16.87 -14.46 1.02
N LEU A 29 16.34 -15.14 2.05
CA LEU A 29 15.18 -14.65 2.80
C LEU A 29 15.46 -13.30 3.48
N ALA A 30 16.62 -13.13 4.11
CA ALA A 30 17.01 -11.86 4.71
C ALA A 30 17.04 -10.72 3.67
N GLY A 31 17.56 -10.99 2.47
CA GLY A 31 17.54 -10.05 1.35
C GLY A 31 16.12 -9.66 0.93
N VAL A 32 15.20 -10.62 0.82
CA VAL A 32 13.79 -10.36 0.48
C VAL A 32 13.11 -9.51 1.56
N LEU A 33 13.30 -9.83 2.84
CA LEU A 33 12.72 -9.07 3.94
C LEU A 33 13.23 -7.63 3.98
N LEU A 34 14.54 -7.42 3.80
CA LEU A 34 15.13 -6.09 3.72
C LEU A 34 14.61 -5.32 2.50
N GLY A 35 14.53 -5.96 1.34
CA GLY A 35 13.98 -5.36 0.12
C GLY A 35 12.55 -4.88 0.32
N VAL A 36 11.68 -5.72 0.88
CA VAL A 36 10.27 -5.39 1.16
C VAL A 36 10.14 -4.19 2.10
N ILE A 37 10.96 -4.10 3.14
CA ILE A 37 10.95 -2.96 4.06
C ILE A 37 11.35 -1.69 3.33
N LEU A 38 12.49 -1.72 2.62
CA LEU A 38 13.06 -0.54 1.97
C LEU A 38 12.20 -0.02 0.81
N SER A 39 11.54 -0.90 0.05
CA SER A 39 10.65 -0.50 -1.04
C SER A 39 9.23 -0.20 -0.57
N GLY A 40 8.70 -1.01 0.36
CA GLY A 40 7.30 -0.96 0.76
C GLY A 40 6.99 0.14 1.78
N PHE A 41 7.91 0.43 2.70
CA PHE A 41 7.67 1.42 3.75
C PHE A 41 7.48 2.85 3.20
N PRO A 42 8.35 3.37 2.31
CA PRO A 42 8.15 4.69 1.73
C PRO A 42 6.86 4.78 0.90
N LEU A 43 6.54 3.70 0.17
CA LEU A 43 5.30 3.59 -0.61
C LEU A 43 4.06 3.65 0.29
N ALA A 44 4.06 2.93 1.42
CA ALA A 44 2.95 2.93 2.37
C ALA A 44 2.72 4.32 2.98
N ILE A 45 3.80 5.05 3.31
CA ILE A 45 3.71 6.43 3.78
C ILE A 45 3.08 7.30 2.68
N MET A 46 3.61 7.25 1.46
CA MET A 46 3.12 8.04 0.34
C MET A 46 1.63 7.78 0.05
N MET A 47 1.19 6.52 0.06
CA MET A 47 -0.21 6.17 -0.17
C MET A 47 -1.12 6.70 0.93
N THR A 48 -0.65 6.71 2.18
CA THR A 48 -1.42 7.22 3.32
C THR A 48 -1.51 8.74 3.29
N THR A 49 -0.39 9.43 3.13
CA THR A 49 -0.35 10.91 3.14
C THR A 49 -0.92 11.51 1.87
N GLY A 50 -0.62 10.95 0.71
CA GLY A 50 -1.15 11.39 -0.59
C GLY A 50 -2.65 11.20 -0.69
N GLY A 51 -3.17 10.05 -0.24
CA GLY A 51 -4.62 9.81 -0.18
C GLY A 51 -5.34 10.79 0.75
N ALA A 52 -4.77 11.03 1.95
CA ALA A 52 -5.32 12.01 2.89
C ALA A 52 -5.28 13.43 2.34
N ALA A 53 -4.18 13.82 1.68
CA ALA A 53 -4.05 15.13 1.05
C ALA A 53 -5.10 15.33 -0.05
N TRP A 54 -5.34 14.31 -0.87
CA TRP A 54 -6.37 14.36 -1.92
C TRP A 54 -7.78 14.48 -1.33
N ASP A 55 -8.13 13.68 -0.31
CA ASP A 55 -9.45 13.76 0.33
C ASP A 55 -9.66 15.10 1.05
N ASN A 56 -8.63 15.63 1.70
CA ASN A 56 -8.66 16.95 2.34
C ASN A 56 -8.81 18.07 1.30
N GLY A 57 -8.09 17.99 0.17
CA GLY A 57 -8.24 18.94 -0.94
C GLY A 57 -9.66 18.93 -1.51
N LYS A 58 -10.23 17.75 -1.73
CA LYS A 58 -11.63 17.61 -2.16
C LYS A 58 -12.59 18.26 -1.18
N LYS A 59 -12.47 17.95 0.12
CA LYS A 59 -13.30 18.54 1.17
C LYS A 59 -13.16 20.06 1.24
N TYR A 60 -11.93 20.58 1.05
CA TYR A 60 -11.66 22.02 1.04
C TYR A 60 -12.42 22.74 -0.08
N ILE A 61 -12.50 22.13 -1.27
CA ILE A 61 -13.31 22.63 -2.39
C ILE A 61 -14.81 22.49 -2.09
N GLU A 62 -15.24 21.33 -1.57
CA GLU A 62 -16.65 21.10 -1.19
C GLU A 62 -17.16 22.09 -0.13
N LEU A 63 -16.27 22.67 0.68
CA LEU A 63 -16.58 23.74 1.65
C LEU A 63 -16.74 25.14 1.02
N GLY A 64 -16.58 25.27 -0.30
CA GLY A 64 -16.86 26.52 -1.03
C GLY A 64 -15.65 27.44 -1.19
N HIS A 65 -14.45 27.02 -0.79
CA HIS A 65 -13.24 27.85 -0.92
C HIS A 65 -12.78 28.02 -2.39
N PHE A 66 -13.27 27.16 -3.29
CA PHE A 66 -13.01 27.24 -4.73
C PHE A 66 -14.27 26.85 -5.52
N GLY A 67 -15.35 27.61 -5.39
CA GLY A 67 -16.58 27.39 -6.18
C GLY A 67 -17.57 26.37 -5.61
N GLY A 68 -17.11 25.41 -4.79
CA GLY A 68 -17.99 24.48 -4.09
C GLY A 68 -18.14 23.14 -4.80
N LYS A 69 -19.12 22.35 -4.37
CA LYS A 69 -19.32 21.01 -4.92
C LYS A 69 -19.90 21.08 -6.35
N GLY A 70 -19.16 20.55 -7.32
CA GLY A 70 -19.58 20.51 -8.74
C GLY A 70 -19.24 21.77 -9.53
N SER A 71 -18.37 22.65 -9.00
CA SER A 71 -17.69 23.65 -9.81
C SER A 71 -16.61 23.02 -10.67
N ASP A 72 -16.36 23.59 -11.85
CA ASP A 72 -15.31 23.16 -12.80
C ASP A 72 -13.89 23.29 -12.21
#